data_AF-A0A8T3XGZ7-F1
#
_entry.id   AF-A0A8T3XGZ7-F1
#
_cell.length_a   1.000
_cell.length_b   1.000
_cell.length_c   1.000
_cell.angle_alpha   90.00
_cell.angle_beta   90.00
_cell.angle_gamma   90.00
#
_symmetry.space_group_name_H-M   'P 1'
#
loop_
_entity.id
_entity.type
_entity.pdbx_description
1 polymer ?
#
loop_
_entity_poly.entity_id
_entity_poly.type
_entity_poly.pdbx_seq_one_letter_code
_entity_poly.pdbx_strand_id
1 'polypeptide(L)'
;MDFGIALLLFIFTLVVYFSYTNNLQKQEQGELDAMISDAKLISSALALSGYPADWDNTTVVRLGLADQQKVNVTKVKNFKNYDYKTSRRLFGTVYEYAVFFVNNKGEVLNINGVCTIGNPLVNVSYNIKSAYYYQDEDDSFLKDFMNNTFKADIYFGDVPSNQNDIDALISNISKYQFIMMEHPLLSGGEFGSNKAKFENYSSSGGLLMISGELASPSTNTMVGVDFKKKSGQSSSQRTAIINNTDPYLTFTVGQSMAFDQYYYVINNSDSSEFLIIGTFNQTGDNAIARWKYGNGTTYFFSDFDVSYFNGNFVGVVEEAAQGLIEGTCTPVNMTDISQKKLVKAERYLNYNSKVARMIVYVWR
;
A
#
# COMPACT_ATOMS: atom_id res chain seq x y z
N MET A 1 -56.81 -45.86 28.83
CA MET A 1 -55.91 -45.04 29.69
C MET A 1 -54.65 -44.68 28.91
N ASP A 2 -54.06 -45.64 28.20
CA ASP A 2 -52.81 -45.48 27.43
C ASP A 2 -52.86 -44.39 26.36
N PHE A 3 -53.97 -44.23 25.63
CA PHE A 3 -54.13 -43.14 24.67
C PHE A 3 -54.06 -41.76 25.32
N GLY A 4 -54.64 -41.60 26.52
CA GLY A 4 -54.60 -40.33 27.25
C GLY A 4 -53.19 -39.98 27.73
N ILE A 5 -52.43 -40.97 28.19
CA ILE A 5 -51.02 -40.80 28.59
C ILE A 5 -50.16 -40.46 27.37
N ALA A 6 -50.34 -41.17 26.25
CA ALA A 6 -49.61 -40.90 25.01
C ALA A 6 -49.90 -39.50 24.45
N LEU A 7 -51.16 -39.05 24.46
CA LEU A 7 -51.54 -37.71 24.04
C LEU A 7 -50.93 -36.63 24.93
N LEU A 8 -50.91 -36.84 26.25
CA LEU A 8 -50.30 -35.90 27.20
C LEU A 8 -48.80 -35.79 26.98
N LEU A 9 -48.10 -36.92 26.80
CA LEU A 9 -46.68 -36.93 26.48
C LEU A 9 -46.39 -36.21 25.15
N PHE A 10 -47.21 -36.45 24.12
CA PHE A 10 -47.07 -35.77 22.84
C PHE A 10 -47.24 -34.25 22.96
N ILE A 11 -48.28 -33.78 23.66
CA ILE A 11 -48.49 -32.34 23.91
C ILE A 11 -47.33 -31.76 24.71
N PHE A 12 -46.84 -32.47 25.74
CA PHE A 12 -45.69 -32.03 26.52
C PHE A 12 -44.43 -31.88 25.66
N THR A 13 -44.13 -32.88 24.82
CA THR A 13 -42.99 -32.81 23.89
C THR A 13 -43.14 -31.65 22.90
N LEU A 14 -44.33 -31.41 22.36
CA LEU A 14 -44.58 -30.25 21.50
C LEU A 14 -44.34 -28.92 22.23
N VAL A 15 -44.82 -28.78 23.46
CA VAL A 15 -44.61 -27.56 24.26
C VAL A 15 -43.11 -27.33 24.53
N VAL A 16 -42.37 -28.37 24.90
CA VAL A 16 -40.91 -28.29 25.11
C VAL A 16 -40.20 -27.92 23.81
N TYR A 17 -40.55 -28.58 22.69
CA TYR A 17 -39.99 -28.30 21.38
C TYR A 17 -40.22 -26.84 20.97
N PHE A 18 -41.47 -26.36 20.99
CA PHE A 18 -41.79 -24.99 20.59
C PHE A 18 -41.20 -23.93 21.53
N SER A 19 -41.11 -24.22 22.83
CA SER A 19 -40.45 -23.33 23.80
C SER A 19 -38.95 -23.23 23.49
N TYR A 20 -38.30 -24.36 23.22
CA TYR A 20 -36.89 -24.42 22.87
C TYR A 20 -36.61 -23.70 21.54
N THR A 21 -37.39 -23.97 20.48
CA THR A 21 -37.21 -23.30 19.18
C THR A 21 -37.47 -21.80 19.24
N ASN A 22 -38.47 -21.36 20.00
CA ASN A 22 -38.74 -19.93 20.20
C ASN A 22 -37.61 -19.23 20.96
N ASN A 23 -37.00 -19.90 21.95
CA ASN A 23 -35.87 -19.34 22.68
C ASN A 23 -34.61 -19.26 21.80
N LEU A 24 -34.36 -20.26 20.95
CA LEU A 24 -33.27 -20.21 19.98
C LEU A 24 -33.46 -19.06 18.98
N GLN A 25 -34.66 -18.92 18.41
CA GLN A 25 -34.96 -17.82 17.47
C GLN A 25 -34.80 -16.44 18.12
N LYS A 26 -35.27 -16.26 19.37
CA LYS A 26 -35.10 -15.00 20.10
C LYS A 26 -33.65 -14.68 20.41
N GLN A 27 -32.86 -15.67 20.83
CA GLN A 27 -31.43 -15.48 21.06
C GLN A 27 -30.72 -15.15 19.76
N GLU A 28 -31.04 -15.83 18.66
CA GLU A 28 -30.42 -15.58 17.37
C GLU A 28 -30.73 -14.19 16.83
N GLN A 29 -31.97 -13.72 17.00
CA GLN A 29 -32.41 -12.39 16.63
C GLN A 29 -31.75 -11.31 17.50
N GLY A 30 -31.68 -11.50 18.82
CA GLY A 30 -31.02 -10.57 19.73
C GLY A 30 -29.53 -10.40 19.42
N GLU A 31 -28.84 -11.48 19.07
CA GLU A 31 -27.44 -11.42 18.60
C GLU A 31 -27.32 -10.63 17.29
N LEU A 32 -28.19 -10.87 16.31
CA LEU A 32 -28.16 -10.15 15.03
C LEU A 32 -28.44 -8.65 15.20
N ASP A 33 -29.42 -8.28 16.03
CA ASP A 33 -29.74 -6.88 16.32
C ASP A 33 -28.57 -6.17 17.02
N ALA A 34 -27.87 -6.87 17.93
CA ALA A 34 -26.65 -6.35 18.55
C ALA A 34 -25.54 -6.12 17.51
N MET A 35 -25.31 -7.05 16.57
CA MET A 35 -24.34 -6.87 15.49
C MET A 35 -24.70 -5.71 14.56
N ILE A 36 -25.99 -5.51 14.25
CA ILE A 36 -26.50 -4.35 13.48
C ILE A 36 -26.23 -3.05 14.23
N SER A 37 -26.47 -3.03 15.53
CA SER A 37 -26.15 -1.89 16.38
C SER A 37 -24.65 -1.57 16.33
N ASP A 38 -23.79 -2.57 16.52
CA ASP A 38 -22.33 -2.40 16.50
C ASP A 38 -21.82 -1.93 15.14
N ALA A 39 -22.30 -2.51 14.04
CA ALA A 39 -21.92 -2.07 12.69
C ALA A 39 -22.30 -0.59 12.45
N LYS A 40 -23.46 -0.15 12.96
CA LYS A 40 -23.89 1.26 12.89
C LYS A 40 -23.04 2.16 13.79
N LEU A 41 -22.70 1.72 15.00
CA LEU A 41 -21.86 2.49 15.93
C LEU A 41 -20.45 2.66 15.38
N ILE A 42 -19.82 1.58 14.92
CA ILE A 42 -18.49 1.60 14.32
C ILE A 42 -18.47 2.50 13.09
N SER A 43 -19.41 2.31 12.16
CA SER A 43 -19.47 3.15 10.95
C SER A 43 -19.76 4.62 11.25
N SER A 44 -20.58 4.94 12.25
CA SER A 44 -20.81 6.32 12.67
C SER A 44 -19.59 6.93 13.36
N ALA A 45 -18.89 6.19 14.23
CA ALA A 45 -17.68 6.66 14.89
C ALA A 45 -16.57 6.97 13.87
N LEU A 46 -16.37 6.08 12.88
CA LEU A 46 -15.36 6.25 11.84
C LEU A 46 -15.65 7.37 10.85
N ALA A 47 -16.92 7.75 10.67
CA ALA A 47 -17.31 8.92 9.89
C ALA A 47 -17.03 10.27 10.57
N LEU A 48 -16.50 10.26 11.80
CA LEU A 48 -16.09 11.44 12.56
C LEU A 48 -14.56 11.53 12.67
N SER A 49 -14.07 12.62 13.27
CA SER A 49 -12.64 12.89 13.42
C SER A 49 -11.96 12.03 14.49
N GLY A 50 -12.74 11.50 15.43
CA GLY A 50 -12.22 10.78 16.60
C GLY A 50 -12.07 11.70 17.82
N TYR A 51 -11.32 11.26 18.81
CA TYR A 51 -10.88 12.09 19.94
C TYR A 51 -9.56 11.56 20.53
N PRO A 52 -8.55 12.42 20.75
CA PRO A 52 -8.48 13.82 20.33
C PRO A 52 -8.55 13.99 18.80
N ALA A 53 -8.71 15.21 18.28
CA ALA A 53 -8.92 15.43 16.84
C ALA A 53 -7.70 15.01 15.99
N ASP A 54 -6.51 15.05 16.57
CA ASP A 54 -5.20 14.72 16.01
C ASP A 54 -4.66 13.40 16.55
N TRP A 55 -5.54 12.49 16.98
CA TRP A 55 -5.15 11.26 17.64
C TRP A 55 -4.16 10.42 16.82
N ASP A 56 -3.29 9.73 17.55
CA ASP A 56 -2.35 8.73 17.08
C ASP A 56 -2.49 7.43 17.89
N ASN A 57 -1.58 6.49 17.65
CA ASN A 57 -1.61 5.17 18.30
C ASN A 57 -1.41 5.23 19.82
N THR A 58 -0.99 6.36 20.37
CA THR A 58 -0.71 6.55 21.80
C THR A 58 -1.76 7.39 22.52
N THR A 59 -2.44 8.28 21.80
CA THR A 59 -3.36 9.29 22.35
C THR A 59 -4.84 8.98 22.12
N VAL A 60 -5.15 8.03 21.22
CA VAL A 60 -6.54 7.76 20.83
C VAL A 60 -7.41 7.29 22.00
N VAL A 61 -8.51 8.02 22.20
CA VAL A 61 -9.60 7.66 23.12
C VAL A 61 -10.82 7.21 22.33
N ARG A 62 -11.04 7.78 21.15
CA ARG A 62 -12.12 7.39 20.24
C ARG A 62 -11.62 7.41 18.81
N LEU A 63 -11.75 6.27 18.13
CA LEU A 63 -11.38 6.14 16.72
C LEU A 63 -12.33 6.94 15.83
N GLY A 64 -11.74 7.60 14.84
CA GLY A 64 -12.44 8.32 13.78
C GLY A 64 -11.51 8.52 12.60
N LEU A 65 -12.02 8.45 11.37
CA LEU A 65 -11.22 8.47 10.14
C LEU A 65 -11.47 9.69 9.28
N ALA A 66 -12.41 10.56 9.62
CA ALA A 66 -12.84 11.63 8.74
C ALA A 66 -12.86 13.00 9.42
N ASP A 67 -12.32 14.01 8.75
CA ASP A 67 -12.43 15.39 9.15
C ASP A 67 -13.40 16.09 8.21
N GLN A 68 -14.50 16.63 8.76
CA GLN A 68 -15.54 17.30 7.98
C GLN A 68 -16.04 16.42 6.81
N GLN A 69 -16.32 15.14 7.09
CA GLN A 69 -16.75 14.13 6.10
C GLN A 69 -15.72 13.79 5.02
N LYS A 70 -14.49 14.29 5.11
CA LYS A 70 -13.38 13.92 4.23
C LYS A 70 -12.51 12.88 4.92
N VAL A 71 -12.20 11.78 4.23
CA VAL A 71 -11.29 10.76 4.76
C VAL A 71 -9.92 11.38 5.03
N ASN A 72 -9.45 11.25 6.27
CA ASN A 72 -8.11 11.63 6.69
C ASN A 72 -7.17 10.43 6.53
N VAL A 73 -6.24 10.57 5.58
CA VAL A 73 -5.28 9.53 5.22
C VAL A 73 -4.37 9.15 6.39
N THR A 74 -3.91 10.11 7.17
CA THR A 74 -3.05 9.88 8.33
C THR A 74 -3.77 9.03 9.38
N LYS A 75 -5.04 9.31 9.64
CA LYS A 75 -5.85 8.51 10.59
C LYS A 75 -6.11 7.10 10.08
N VAL A 76 -6.28 6.93 8.77
CA VAL A 76 -6.40 5.60 8.15
C VAL A 76 -5.12 4.78 8.34
N LYS A 77 -3.95 5.38 8.09
CA LYS A 77 -2.64 4.75 8.34
C LYS A 77 -2.44 4.41 9.83
N ASN A 78 -2.71 5.37 10.73
CA ASN A 78 -2.63 5.15 12.17
C ASN A 78 -3.52 3.98 12.59
N PHE A 79 -4.77 3.96 12.12
CA PHE A 79 -5.70 2.88 12.46
C PHE A 79 -5.25 1.52 11.91
N LYS A 80 -4.68 1.45 10.69
CA LYS A 80 -4.13 0.20 10.16
C LYS A 80 -3.02 -0.37 11.06
N ASN A 81 -2.20 0.49 11.65
CA ASN A 81 -1.11 0.11 12.53
C ASN A 81 -1.53 -0.05 14.00
N TYR A 82 -2.82 0.17 14.30
CA TYR A 82 -3.34 0.08 15.66
C TYR A 82 -3.66 -1.37 16.05
N ASP A 83 -3.44 -1.72 17.32
CA ASP A 83 -3.75 -3.07 17.80
C ASP A 83 -5.25 -3.38 17.68
N TYR A 84 -5.55 -4.47 16.96
CA TYR A 84 -6.92 -4.85 16.64
C TYR A 84 -7.75 -5.22 17.88
N LYS A 85 -7.14 -5.86 18.89
CA LYS A 85 -7.87 -6.20 20.13
C LYS A 85 -8.28 -4.93 20.88
N THR A 86 -7.38 -3.95 20.91
CA THR A 86 -7.61 -2.65 21.53
C THR A 86 -8.65 -1.84 20.78
N SER A 87 -8.64 -1.83 19.44
CA SER A 87 -9.66 -1.12 18.67
C SER A 87 -11.06 -1.69 18.87
N ARG A 88 -11.22 -3.02 18.96
CA ARG A 88 -12.52 -3.62 19.33
C ARG A 88 -13.01 -3.12 20.69
N ARG A 89 -12.12 -3.02 21.67
CA ARG A 89 -12.44 -2.47 23.00
C ARG A 89 -12.86 -1.00 22.91
N LEU A 90 -12.20 -0.19 22.09
CA LEU A 90 -12.57 1.23 21.88
C LEU A 90 -13.95 1.38 21.24
N PHE A 91 -14.34 0.47 20.36
CA PHE A 91 -15.71 0.44 19.82
C PHE A 91 -16.73 -0.18 20.78
N GLY A 92 -16.27 -0.85 21.85
CA GLY A 92 -17.14 -1.60 22.76
C GLY A 92 -17.78 -2.82 22.11
N THR A 93 -17.19 -3.37 21.04
CA THR A 93 -17.74 -4.54 20.33
C THR A 93 -17.05 -5.82 20.77
N VAL A 94 -17.84 -6.90 20.89
CA VAL A 94 -17.34 -8.27 21.08
C VAL A 94 -17.18 -9.01 19.75
N TYR A 95 -17.67 -8.42 18.66
CA TYR A 95 -17.68 -9.02 17.34
C TYR A 95 -16.40 -8.68 16.56
N GLU A 96 -16.13 -9.49 15.54
CA GLU A 96 -15.09 -9.22 14.57
C GLU A 96 -15.56 -8.16 13.58
N TYR A 97 -14.66 -7.32 13.08
CA TYR A 97 -15.02 -6.32 12.08
C TYR A 97 -13.92 -6.08 11.04
N ALA A 98 -14.33 -5.62 9.86
CA ALA A 98 -13.44 -5.15 8.81
C ALA A 98 -14.01 -3.89 8.16
N VAL A 99 -13.14 -2.94 7.83
CA VAL A 99 -13.48 -1.66 7.24
C VAL A 99 -12.64 -1.43 6.01
N PHE A 100 -13.30 -1.05 4.93
CA PHE A 100 -12.65 -0.66 3.68
C PHE A 100 -13.51 0.37 2.95
N PHE A 101 -12.93 0.99 1.93
CA PHE A 101 -13.61 2.02 1.14
C PHE A 101 -13.79 1.51 -0.28
N VAL A 102 -14.91 1.84 -0.91
CA VAL A 102 -15.15 1.53 -2.32
C VAL A 102 -15.53 2.78 -3.10
N ASN A 103 -15.16 2.82 -4.37
CA ASN A 103 -15.60 3.89 -5.27
C ASN A 103 -17.03 3.66 -5.78
N ASN A 104 -17.50 4.53 -6.67
CA ASN A 104 -18.82 4.44 -7.31
C ASN A 104 -19.00 3.20 -8.21
N LYS A 105 -17.91 2.55 -8.63
CA LYS A 105 -17.91 1.28 -9.38
C LYS A 105 -17.91 0.04 -8.46
N GLY A 106 -17.80 0.24 -7.15
CA GLY A 106 -17.71 -0.84 -6.17
C GLY A 106 -16.31 -1.43 -6.00
N GLU A 107 -15.28 -0.83 -6.61
CA GLU A 107 -13.90 -1.28 -6.48
C GLU A 107 -13.31 -0.79 -5.15
N VAL A 108 -12.56 -1.66 -4.46
CA VAL A 108 -11.92 -1.32 -3.17
C VAL A 108 -10.84 -0.27 -3.42
N LEU A 109 -10.89 0.84 -2.69
CA LEU A 109 -9.94 1.94 -2.81
C LEU A 109 -8.67 1.64 -2.01
N ASN A 110 -7.52 1.89 -2.62
CA ASN A 110 -6.26 2.06 -1.90
C ASN A 110 -6.23 3.46 -1.28
N ILE A 111 -6.30 3.57 0.06
CA ILE A 111 -6.12 4.84 0.76
C ILE A 111 -4.70 4.93 1.27
N ASN A 112 -3.81 5.47 0.44
CA ASN A 112 -2.38 5.68 0.74
C ASN A 112 -1.68 4.44 1.33
N GLY A 113 -1.88 3.30 0.67
CA GLY A 113 -1.34 2.02 1.06
C GLY A 113 -2.26 1.15 1.93
N VAL A 114 -3.46 1.61 2.24
CA VAL A 114 -4.40 0.90 3.11
C VAL A 114 -5.64 0.48 2.34
N CYS A 115 -5.76 -0.83 2.11
CA CYS A 115 -6.92 -1.45 1.48
C CYS A 115 -8.02 -1.85 2.46
N THR A 116 -7.65 -2.26 3.68
CA THR A 116 -8.58 -2.73 4.71
C THR A 116 -7.99 -2.53 6.10
N ILE A 117 -8.84 -2.18 7.06
CA ILE A 117 -8.55 -1.98 8.48
C ILE A 117 -9.46 -2.90 9.30
N GLY A 118 -9.01 -3.32 10.48
CA GLY A 118 -9.75 -4.23 11.35
C GLY A 118 -9.12 -5.62 11.35
N ASN A 119 -9.94 -6.66 11.24
CA ASN A 119 -9.52 -8.03 11.42
C ASN A 119 -8.41 -8.40 10.41
N PRO A 120 -7.24 -8.89 10.87
CA PRO A 120 -6.09 -9.17 10.02
C PRO A 120 -6.30 -10.34 9.04
N LEU A 121 -7.30 -11.19 9.26
CA LEU A 121 -7.66 -12.27 8.34
C LEU A 121 -8.30 -11.74 7.05
N VAL A 122 -8.87 -10.53 7.10
CA VAL A 122 -9.41 -9.84 5.93
C VAL A 122 -8.28 -9.04 5.29
N ASN A 123 -7.33 -9.77 4.68
CA ASN A 123 -6.26 -9.13 3.95
C ASN A 123 -6.66 -8.93 2.49
N VAL A 124 -6.40 -7.73 2.00
CA VAL A 124 -6.67 -7.36 0.63
C VAL A 124 -5.35 -6.94 0.01
N SER A 125 -4.95 -7.61 -1.07
CA SER A 125 -3.78 -7.24 -1.85
C SER A 125 -4.09 -6.09 -2.82
N TYR A 126 -3.05 -5.39 -3.26
CA TYR A 126 -3.20 -4.41 -4.32
C TYR A 126 -3.56 -5.11 -5.63
N ASN A 127 -4.51 -4.55 -6.38
CA ASN A 127 -4.86 -5.03 -7.71
C ASN A 127 -4.06 -4.25 -8.75
N ILE A 128 -2.75 -4.43 -8.73
CA ILE A 128 -1.81 -3.85 -9.68
C ILE A 128 -0.90 -4.95 -10.20
N LYS A 129 -0.59 -4.90 -11.50
CA LYS A 129 0.50 -5.69 -12.07
C LYS A 129 1.80 -4.94 -11.86
N SER A 130 2.68 -5.52 -11.06
CA SER A 130 3.97 -4.95 -10.71
C SER A 130 5.12 -5.87 -11.12
N ALA A 131 6.27 -5.28 -11.41
CA ALA A 131 7.52 -6.03 -11.59
C ALA A 131 8.61 -5.45 -10.70
N TYR A 132 9.53 -6.32 -10.30
CA TYR A 132 10.72 -5.96 -9.55
C TYR A 132 11.94 -6.56 -10.25
N TYR A 133 12.94 -5.73 -10.53
CA TYR A 133 14.22 -6.13 -11.08
C TYR A 133 15.32 -5.76 -10.11
N TYR A 134 16.26 -6.67 -9.90
CA TYR A 134 17.49 -6.41 -9.17
C TYR A 134 18.65 -7.18 -9.81
N GLN A 135 19.86 -6.61 -9.79
CA GLN A 135 21.01 -7.18 -10.50
C GLN A 135 21.79 -8.20 -9.67
N ASP A 136 21.95 -7.95 -8.36
CA ASP A 136 22.73 -8.76 -7.43
C ASP A 136 21.89 -9.06 -6.17
N GLU A 137 22.07 -10.23 -5.54
CA GLU A 137 21.34 -10.58 -4.31
C GLU A 137 21.61 -9.59 -3.16
N ASP A 138 22.76 -8.91 -3.18
CA ASP A 138 23.06 -7.82 -2.26
C ASP A 138 22.20 -6.56 -2.51
N ASP A 139 21.67 -6.40 -3.72
CA ASP A 139 20.80 -5.29 -4.16
C ASP A 139 19.30 -5.66 -4.11
N SER A 140 18.91 -6.54 -3.18
CA SER A 140 17.55 -7.08 -3.07
C SER A 140 16.68 -6.41 -1.98
N PHE A 141 16.95 -5.13 -1.68
CA PHE A 141 16.41 -4.43 -0.51
C PHE A 141 14.87 -4.44 -0.45
N LEU A 142 14.19 -4.33 -1.59
CA LEU A 142 12.72 -4.33 -1.67
C LEU A 142 12.12 -5.66 -2.15
N LYS A 143 12.90 -6.73 -2.33
CA LYS A 143 12.44 -8.01 -2.89
C LYS A 143 11.24 -8.58 -2.14
N ASP A 144 11.36 -8.69 -0.82
CA ASP A 144 10.30 -9.23 0.03
C ASP A 144 9.07 -8.32 0.03
N PHE A 145 9.27 -7.01 0.07
CA PHE A 145 8.18 -6.05 -0.01
C PHE A 145 7.42 -6.15 -1.33
N MET A 146 8.12 -6.16 -2.47
CA MET A 146 7.53 -6.24 -3.80
C MET A 146 6.78 -7.57 -4.01
N ASN A 147 7.36 -8.68 -3.54
CA ASN A 147 6.74 -10.00 -3.60
C ASN A 147 5.51 -10.11 -2.66
N ASN A 148 5.61 -9.63 -1.43
CA ASN A 148 4.55 -9.82 -0.43
C ASN A 148 3.41 -8.83 -0.59
N THR A 149 3.72 -7.56 -0.87
CA THR A 149 2.76 -6.45 -0.94
C THR A 149 2.09 -6.38 -2.31
N PHE A 150 2.90 -6.35 -3.38
CA PHE A 150 2.40 -6.14 -4.74
C PHE A 150 2.23 -7.43 -5.53
N LYS A 151 2.68 -8.58 -5.00
CA LYS A 151 2.71 -9.85 -5.74
C LYS A 151 3.41 -9.66 -7.08
N ALA A 152 4.52 -8.91 -7.05
CA ALA A 152 5.25 -8.53 -8.24
C ALA A 152 5.91 -9.75 -8.90
N ASP A 153 5.99 -9.72 -10.23
CA ASP A 153 6.84 -10.63 -10.96
C ASP A 153 8.31 -10.24 -10.69
N ILE A 154 9.11 -11.20 -10.24
CA ILE A 154 10.49 -10.98 -9.80
C ILE A 154 11.45 -11.39 -10.91
N TYR A 155 12.30 -10.45 -11.32
CA TYR A 155 13.34 -10.62 -12.32
C TYR A 155 14.71 -10.38 -11.68
N PHE A 156 15.70 -11.18 -12.07
CA PHE A 156 17.02 -11.20 -11.44
C PHE A 156 18.14 -11.42 -12.46
N GLY A 157 19.00 -10.41 -12.60
CA GLY A 157 20.24 -10.43 -13.37
C GLY A 157 20.13 -10.88 -14.84
N ASP A 158 21.29 -11.00 -15.49
CA ASP A 158 21.48 -11.66 -16.78
C ASP A 158 22.20 -13.00 -16.53
N VAL A 159 21.47 -13.96 -15.97
CA VAL A 159 21.95 -15.34 -15.88
C VAL A 159 21.34 -16.09 -17.07
N PRO A 160 22.13 -16.49 -18.08
CA PRO A 160 21.60 -17.03 -19.35
C PRO A 160 20.73 -18.29 -19.25
N SER A 161 20.69 -18.93 -18.07
CA SER A 161 19.85 -20.09 -17.78
C SER A 161 18.55 -19.75 -17.04
N ASN A 162 18.34 -18.50 -16.64
CA ASN A 162 17.19 -18.07 -15.87
C ASN A 162 16.13 -17.48 -16.82
N GLN A 163 14.88 -17.93 -16.70
CA GLN A 163 13.78 -17.42 -17.55
C GLN A 163 13.25 -16.06 -17.08
N ASN A 164 13.76 -15.55 -15.96
CA ASN A 164 13.31 -14.32 -15.31
C ASN A 164 14.46 -13.28 -15.30
N ASP A 165 14.97 -12.95 -16.47
CA ASP A 165 16.03 -11.95 -16.69
C ASP A 165 15.45 -10.58 -17.14
N ILE A 166 16.34 -9.64 -17.49
CA ILE A 166 15.93 -8.34 -18.03
C ILE A 166 15.12 -8.48 -19.32
N ASP A 167 15.48 -9.40 -20.22
CA ASP A 167 14.78 -9.58 -21.49
C ASP A 167 13.35 -10.08 -21.29
N ALA A 168 13.12 -10.94 -20.29
CA ALA A 168 11.80 -11.38 -19.87
C ALA A 168 10.96 -10.23 -19.28
N LEU A 169 11.55 -9.39 -18.42
CA LEU A 169 10.88 -8.18 -17.92
C LEU A 169 10.45 -7.29 -19.09
N ILE A 170 11.39 -7.01 -19.97
CA ILE A 170 11.20 -6.13 -21.11
C ILE A 170 10.13 -6.66 -22.08
N SER A 171 10.11 -7.97 -22.32
CA SER A 171 9.10 -8.63 -23.17
C SER A 171 7.69 -8.51 -22.58
N ASN A 172 7.59 -8.34 -21.26
CA ASN A 172 6.33 -8.21 -20.53
C ASN A 172 6.03 -6.78 -20.04
N ILE A 173 6.90 -5.80 -20.33
CA ILE A 173 6.88 -4.47 -19.71
C ILE A 173 5.53 -3.77 -19.82
N SER A 174 4.83 -3.96 -20.94
CA SER A 174 3.51 -3.37 -21.22
C SER A 174 2.38 -3.90 -20.34
N LYS A 175 2.58 -5.02 -19.63
CA LYS A 175 1.59 -5.60 -18.72
C LYS A 175 1.61 -4.93 -17.34
N TYR A 176 2.70 -4.28 -16.99
CA TYR A 176 2.90 -3.69 -15.67
C TYR A 176 2.40 -2.25 -15.62
N GLN A 177 1.97 -1.84 -14.44
CA GLN A 177 1.63 -0.45 -14.13
C GLN A 177 2.66 0.16 -13.16
N PHE A 178 3.40 -0.69 -12.45
CA PHE A 178 4.49 -0.30 -11.56
C PHE A 178 5.71 -1.19 -11.80
N ILE A 179 6.86 -0.57 -12.01
CA ILE A 179 8.15 -1.25 -12.14
C ILE A 179 9.12 -0.62 -11.14
N MET A 180 9.76 -1.47 -10.36
CA MET A 180 10.83 -1.12 -9.44
C MET A 180 12.11 -1.78 -9.93
N MET A 181 13.19 -1.02 -10.09
CA MET A 181 14.49 -1.52 -10.53
C MET A 181 15.58 -1.10 -9.56
N GLU A 182 16.25 -2.06 -8.95
CA GLU A 182 17.42 -1.83 -8.10
C GLU A 182 18.69 -2.08 -8.89
N HIS A 183 19.49 -1.02 -9.02
CA HIS A 183 20.83 -1.04 -9.61
C HIS A 183 20.95 -1.90 -10.89
N PRO A 184 20.20 -1.59 -11.96
CA PRO A 184 19.99 -2.56 -13.01
C PRO A 184 21.22 -2.88 -13.86
N LEU A 185 22.24 -2.00 -13.88
CA LEU A 185 23.57 -2.23 -14.47
C LEU A 185 23.57 -2.96 -15.83
N LEU A 186 22.71 -2.51 -16.75
CA LEU A 186 22.58 -3.07 -18.08
C LEU A 186 23.87 -2.90 -18.87
N SER A 187 24.21 -3.88 -19.72
CA SER A 187 25.25 -3.68 -20.73
C SER A 187 24.84 -2.58 -21.72
N GLY A 188 25.80 -1.97 -22.41
CA GLY A 188 25.50 -0.96 -23.42
C GLY A 188 24.58 -1.46 -24.55
N GLY A 189 24.67 -2.74 -24.89
CA GLY A 189 23.80 -3.39 -25.89
C GLY A 189 22.37 -3.57 -25.39
N GLU A 190 22.20 -4.05 -24.16
CA GLU A 190 20.88 -4.18 -23.52
C GLU A 190 20.23 -2.81 -23.33
N PHE A 191 20.97 -1.83 -22.81
CA PHE A 191 20.49 -0.47 -22.66
C PHE A 191 20.00 0.12 -23.98
N GLY A 192 20.82 0.03 -25.05
CA GLY A 192 20.45 0.53 -26.36
C GLY A 192 19.20 -0.15 -26.94
N SER A 193 19.06 -1.46 -26.73
CA SER A 193 17.93 -2.25 -27.23
C SER A 193 16.64 -2.03 -26.43
N ASN A 194 16.76 -1.70 -25.14
CA ASN A 194 15.64 -1.66 -24.21
C ASN A 194 15.18 -0.24 -23.85
N LYS A 195 16.02 0.79 -24.09
CA LYS A 195 15.71 2.20 -23.81
C LYS A 195 14.33 2.63 -24.31
N ALA A 196 14.03 2.40 -25.59
CA ALA A 196 12.76 2.83 -26.19
C ALA A 196 11.55 2.15 -25.53
N LYS A 197 11.70 0.93 -25.00
CA LYS A 197 10.63 0.21 -24.33
C LYS A 197 10.34 0.79 -22.95
N PHE A 198 11.36 1.16 -22.18
CA PHE A 198 11.19 1.90 -20.92
C PHE A 198 10.58 3.28 -21.14
N GLU A 199 11.04 4.00 -22.16
CA GLU A 199 10.48 5.32 -22.51
C GLU A 199 9.01 5.22 -22.95
N ASN A 200 8.64 4.19 -23.73
CA ASN A 200 7.25 3.92 -24.07
C ASN A 200 6.40 3.55 -22.84
N TYR A 201 6.95 2.74 -21.92
CA TYR A 201 6.29 2.39 -20.66
C TYR A 201 5.99 3.63 -19.82
N SER A 202 7.02 4.44 -19.54
CA SER A 202 6.86 5.65 -18.74
C SER A 202 5.94 6.66 -19.43
N SER A 203 6.12 6.92 -20.75
CA SER A 203 5.27 7.89 -21.46
C SER A 203 3.80 7.49 -21.52
N SER A 204 3.49 6.19 -21.45
CA SER A 204 2.12 5.66 -21.44
C SER A 204 1.42 5.74 -20.08
N GLY A 205 2.09 6.24 -19.03
CA GLY A 205 1.50 6.36 -17.68
C GLY A 205 2.08 5.39 -16.65
N GLY A 206 3.11 4.61 -17.00
CA GLY A 206 3.77 3.71 -16.05
C GLY A 206 4.42 4.45 -14.88
N LEU A 207 4.39 3.83 -13.70
CA LEU A 207 5.17 4.26 -12.54
C LEU A 207 6.52 3.53 -12.57
N LEU A 208 7.62 4.26 -12.65
CA LEU A 208 8.98 3.71 -12.60
C LEU A 208 9.68 4.21 -11.33
N MET A 209 10.20 3.29 -10.53
CA MET A 209 11.13 3.60 -9.45
C MET A 209 12.45 2.92 -9.76
N ILE A 210 13.54 3.66 -9.69
CA ILE A 210 14.85 3.15 -10.11
C ILE A 210 15.96 3.65 -9.20
N SER A 211 16.93 2.79 -8.93
CA SER A 211 18.16 3.17 -8.25
C SER A 211 19.42 2.79 -9.02
N GLY A 212 20.54 3.38 -8.61
CA GLY A 212 21.86 2.97 -9.07
C GLY A 212 22.20 3.41 -10.50
N GLU A 213 23.20 2.74 -11.06
CA GLU A 213 23.62 2.91 -12.45
C GLU A 213 22.73 2.12 -13.39
N LEU A 214 22.27 2.78 -14.46
CA LEU A 214 21.50 2.10 -15.52
C LEU A 214 22.34 1.20 -16.39
N ALA A 215 23.50 1.71 -16.82
CA ALA A 215 24.39 1.04 -17.75
C ALA A 215 25.76 1.71 -17.78
N SER A 216 26.80 0.91 -18.02
CA SER A 216 28.20 1.37 -18.09
C SER A 216 28.70 1.49 -19.54
N PRO A 217 29.45 2.55 -19.90
CA PRO A 217 29.78 3.71 -19.08
C PRO A 217 28.61 4.70 -18.92
N SER A 218 28.56 5.34 -17.75
CA SER A 218 27.45 6.11 -17.15
C SER A 218 27.07 7.44 -17.84
N THR A 219 26.94 7.49 -19.16
CA THR A 219 26.39 8.66 -19.88
C THR A 219 25.16 8.30 -20.68
N ASN A 220 24.21 7.67 -20.01
CA ASN A 220 23.02 7.11 -20.63
C ASN A 220 21.78 7.95 -20.29
N THR A 221 21.15 8.50 -21.33
CA THR A 221 19.87 9.21 -21.20
C THR A 221 18.73 8.23 -21.35
N MET A 222 17.86 8.14 -20.36
CA MET A 222 16.62 7.36 -20.42
C MET A 222 15.52 8.16 -19.72
N VAL A 223 14.28 8.07 -20.21
CA VAL A 223 13.12 8.75 -19.61
C VAL A 223 13.37 10.26 -19.36
N GLY A 224 14.11 10.89 -20.27
CA GLY A 224 14.36 12.34 -20.29
C GLY A 224 15.46 12.86 -19.35
N VAL A 225 16.21 11.98 -18.68
CA VAL A 225 17.31 12.38 -17.78
C VAL A 225 18.57 11.54 -18.03
N ASP A 226 19.72 12.13 -17.72
CA ASP A 226 21.01 11.46 -17.73
C ASP A 226 21.29 10.78 -16.39
N PHE A 227 21.61 9.49 -16.42
CA PHE A 227 22.05 8.74 -15.24
C PHE A 227 23.57 8.67 -15.21
N LYS A 228 24.17 9.06 -14.08
CA LYS A 228 25.62 9.17 -13.90
C LYS A 228 26.09 8.44 -12.63
N LYS A 229 27.33 7.93 -12.68
CA LYS A 229 28.06 7.37 -11.51
C LYS A 229 29.39 8.10 -11.34
N LYS A 230 29.73 8.47 -10.09
CA LYS A 230 31.09 8.92 -9.73
C LYS A 230 31.76 7.89 -8.82
N SER A 231 32.86 7.31 -9.27
CA SER A 231 33.65 6.37 -8.47
C SER A 231 34.65 7.10 -7.55
N GLY A 232 35.07 6.43 -6.48
CA GLY A 232 36.13 6.92 -5.58
C GLY A 232 35.72 8.06 -4.64
N GLN A 233 34.42 8.31 -4.49
CA GLN A 233 33.91 9.33 -3.56
C GLN A 233 34.01 8.84 -2.12
N SER A 234 34.45 9.72 -1.22
CA SER A 234 34.47 9.47 0.22
C SER A 234 33.05 9.48 0.80
N SER A 235 32.85 8.86 1.96
CA SER A 235 31.54 8.85 2.65
C SER A 235 30.95 10.26 2.87
N SER A 236 31.79 11.25 3.16
CA SER A 236 31.33 12.65 3.31
C SER A 236 30.84 13.27 2.01
N GLN A 237 31.38 12.84 0.86
CA GLN A 237 30.92 13.27 -0.47
C GLN A 237 29.63 12.57 -0.87
N ARG A 238 29.40 11.33 -0.38
CA ARG A 238 28.17 10.57 -0.60
C ARG A 238 27.02 10.97 0.34
N THR A 239 27.21 12.01 1.16
CA THR A 239 26.15 12.54 2.03
C THR A 239 25.20 13.42 1.24
N ALA A 240 23.93 13.05 1.16
CA ALA A 240 22.86 13.84 0.60
C ALA A 240 22.08 14.61 1.68
N ILE A 241 21.52 15.75 1.30
CA ILE A 241 20.61 16.57 2.10
C ILE A 241 19.27 16.67 1.36
N ILE A 242 18.18 16.52 2.11
CA ILE A 242 16.82 16.69 1.59
C ILE A 242 16.51 18.18 1.43
N ASN A 243 16.21 18.58 0.19
CA ASN A 243 15.99 19.97 -0.19
C ASN A 243 14.50 20.31 -0.29
N ASN A 244 13.66 19.37 -0.71
CA ASN A 244 12.24 19.58 -0.93
C ASN A 244 11.42 18.41 -0.37
N THR A 245 10.17 18.70 -0.03
CA THR A 245 9.19 17.65 0.30
C THR A 245 8.60 17.06 -0.96
N ASP A 246 8.18 15.80 -0.88
CA ASP A 246 7.35 15.14 -1.89
C ASP A 246 6.07 14.62 -1.20
N PRO A 247 4.91 14.62 -1.87
CA PRO A 247 3.66 14.16 -1.24
C PRO A 247 3.70 12.71 -0.76
N TYR A 248 4.58 11.88 -1.32
CA TYR A 248 4.65 10.45 -1.04
C TYR A 248 5.91 10.05 -0.25
N LEU A 249 7.02 10.77 -0.43
CA LEU A 249 8.24 10.55 0.36
C LEU A 249 8.23 11.44 1.61
N THR A 250 8.13 10.82 2.78
CA THR A 250 7.97 11.46 4.10
C THR A 250 9.27 12.01 4.69
N PHE A 251 10.17 12.51 3.86
CA PHE A 251 11.43 13.09 4.33
C PHE A 251 11.24 14.46 4.99
N THR A 252 12.12 14.78 5.95
CA THR A 252 12.18 16.13 6.54
C THR A 252 13.20 16.98 5.81
N VAL A 253 12.83 18.20 5.41
CA VAL A 253 13.77 19.14 4.78
C VAL A 253 14.94 19.44 5.71
N GLY A 254 16.16 19.38 5.19
CA GLY A 254 17.40 19.51 5.95
C GLY A 254 17.91 18.20 6.57
N GLN A 255 17.14 17.11 6.50
CA GLN A 255 17.62 15.78 6.90
C GLN A 255 18.76 15.34 6.00
N SER A 256 19.78 14.72 6.59
CA SER A 256 20.91 14.14 5.87
C SER A 256 20.89 12.62 5.90
N MET A 257 21.52 12.03 4.89
CA MET A 257 21.75 10.60 4.77
C MET A 257 22.99 10.35 3.91
N ALA A 258 23.75 9.29 4.14
CA ALA A 258 24.90 8.95 3.31
C ALA A 258 24.66 7.62 2.58
N PHE A 259 24.66 7.69 1.25
CA PHE A 259 24.53 6.52 0.39
C PHE A 259 25.84 5.74 0.33
N ASP A 260 25.78 4.43 0.11
CA ASP A 260 26.99 3.65 -0.16
C ASP A 260 27.55 3.92 -1.56
N GLN A 261 26.72 4.22 -2.53
CA GLN A 261 27.20 4.59 -3.85
C GLN A 261 26.83 6.03 -4.24
N TYR A 262 27.61 6.59 -5.16
CA TYR A 262 27.42 7.95 -5.69
C TYR A 262 26.81 7.88 -7.08
N TYR A 263 25.49 7.81 -7.13
CA TYR A 263 24.71 7.86 -8.35
C TYR A 263 23.83 9.11 -8.36
N TYR A 264 23.71 9.74 -9.54
CA TYR A 264 22.93 10.96 -9.65
C TYR A 264 22.31 11.11 -11.03
N VAL A 265 21.27 11.93 -11.11
CA VAL A 265 20.60 12.26 -12.36
C VAL A 265 20.77 13.73 -12.75
N ILE A 266 20.85 14.00 -14.05
CA ILE A 266 20.85 15.35 -14.62
C ILE A 266 19.62 15.48 -15.51
N ASN A 267 18.82 16.53 -15.29
CA ASN A 267 17.67 16.81 -16.16
C ASN A 267 18.15 17.40 -17.50
N ASN A 268 17.87 16.69 -18.59
CA ASN A 268 18.24 17.10 -19.95
C ASN A 268 17.15 17.89 -20.67
N SER A 269 16.14 18.40 -19.96
CA SER A 269 14.97 19.18 -20.45
C SER A 269 13.86 18.41 -21.16
N ASP A 270 14.05 17.11 -21.45
CA ASP A 270 12.99 16.24 -22.00
C ASP A 270 12.00 15.74 -20.93
N SER A 271 12.35 15.87 -19.65
CA SER A 271 11.44 15.59 -18.54
C SER A 271 10.62 16.82 -18.16
N SER A 272 9.37 16.61 -17.74
CA SER A 272 8.53 17.66 -17.16
C SER A 272 8.40 17.48 -15.64
N GLU A 273 8.06 18.56 -14.93
CA GLU A 273 7.87 18.55 -13.47
C GLU A 273 9.04 17.93 -12.67
N PHE A 274 10.27 18.16 -13.13
CA PHE A 274 11.47 17.64 -12.45
C PHE A 274 11.63 18.29 -11.07
N LEU A 275 11.44 17.48 -10.03
CA LEU A 275 11.55 17.84 -8.63
C LEU A 275 12.81 17.21 -8.03
N ILE A 276 13.73 18.07 -7.60
CA ILE A 276 14.92 17.66 -6.84
C ILE A 276 14.51 17.47 -5.39
N ILE A 277 14.53 16.24 -4.89
CA ILE A 277 14.14 15.92 -3.51
C ILE A 277 15.36 16.00 -2.60
N GLY A 278 16.50 15.45 -3.01
CA GLY A 278 17.75 15.51 -2.26
C GLY A 278 18.98 15.62 -3.15
N THR A 279 20.01 16.32 -2.68
CA THR A 279 21.28 16.51 -3.40
C THR A 279 22.46 16.14 -2.52
N PHE A 280 23.55 15.68 -3.14
CA PHE A 280 24.83 15.52 -2.46
C PHE A 280 25.34 16.87 -1.98
N ASN A 281 25.64 16.96 -0.69
CA ASN A 281 25.90 18.23 0.02
C ASN A 281 27.12 19.01 -0.51
N GLN A 282 28.12 18.32 -1.06
CA GLN A 282 29.37 18.93 -1.53
C GLN A 282 29.32 19.38 -2.99
N THR A 283 28.47 18.77 -3.83
CA THR A 283 28.47 19.04 -5.28
C THR A 283 27.15 19.62 -5.78
N GLY A 284 26.04 19.42 -5.05
CA GLY A 284 24.70 19.74 -5.50
C GLY A 284 24.12 18.74 -6.51
N ASP A 285 24.79 17.62 -6.78
CA ASP A 285 24.29 16.59 -7.69
C ASP A 285 23.02 15.92 -7.14
N ASN A 286 22.04 15.60 -8.02
CA ASN A 286 20.71 15.12 -7.61
C ASN A 286 20.75 13.64 -7.21
N ALA A 287 20.73 13.38 -5.90
CA ALA A 287 20.76 12.03 -5.33
C ALA A 287 19.37 11.40 -5.22
N ILE A 288 18.32 12.21 -5.05
CA ILE A 288 16.92 11.75 -5.08
C ILE A 288 16.12 12.74 -5.92
N ALA A 289 15.39 12.25 -6.91
CA ALA A 289 14.58 13.09 -7.79
C ALA A 289 13.30 12.39 -8.23
N ARG A 290 12.30 13.20 -8.59
CA ARG A 290 11.05 12.75 -9.22
C ARG A 290 10.81 13.58 -10.46
N TRP A 291 10.29 12.98 -11.53
CA TRP A 291 9.84 13.72 -12.70
C TRP A 291 8.72 13.01 -13.44
N LYS A 292 8.14 13.71 -14.41
CA LYS A 292 7.21 13.17 -15.39
C LYS A 292 7.93 12.93 -16.71
N TYR A 293 7.62 11.80 -17.34
CA TYR A 293 8.00 11.52 -18.72
C TYR A 293 6.74 11.03 -19.45
N GLY A 294 6.23 11.85 -20.38
CA GLY A 294 4.87 11.70 -20.89
C GLY A 294 3.84 11.72 -19.75
N ASN A 295 2.98 10.70 -19.69
CA ASN A 295 1.95 10.59 -18.63
C ASN A 295 2.44 9.89 -17.35
N GLY A 296 3.57 9.19 -17.40
CA GLY A 296 4.09 8.42 -16.26
C GLY A 296 4.94 9.24 -15.31
N THR A 297 5.20 8.64 -14.15
CA THR A 297 6.03 9.23 -13.10
C THR A 297 7.27 8.37 -12.90
N THR A 298 8.43 8.99 -12.82
CA THR A 298 9.67 8.31 -12.48
C THR A 298 10.25 8.87 -11.18
N TYR A 299 10.70 7.98 -10.30
CA TYR A 299 11.51 8.30 -9.12
C TYR A 299 12.89 7.69 -9.28
N PHE A 300 13.89 8.47 -8.92
CA PHE A 300 15.28 8.03 -8.82
C PHE A 300 15.76 8.14 -7.38
N PHE A 301 16.50 7.12 -6.95
CA PHE A 301 17.25 7.08 -5.70
C PHE A 301 18.71 6.73 -6.03
N SER A 302 19.67 7.41 -5.42
CA SER A 302 21.08 7.08 -5.64
C SER A 302 21.32 5.61 -5.33
N ASP A 303 21.01 5.20 -4.11
CA ASP A 303 21.23 3.85 -3.60
C ASP A 303 20.16 3.53 -2.55
N PHE A 304 19.92 2.25 -2.27
CA PHE A 304 19.09 1.81 -1.14
C PHE A 304 19.90 1.47 0.11
N ASP A 305 21.21 1.23 -0.02
CA ASP A 305 22.11 1.17 1.14
C ASP A 305 22.42 2.58 1.64
N VAL A 306 21.87 2.89 2.82
CA VAL A 306 21.93 4.23 3.42
C VAL A 306 22.36 4.16 4.87
N SER A 307 23.34 4.98 5.22
CA SER A 307 23.84 5.20 6.58
C SER A 307 23.50 6.61 7.08
N TYR A 308 23.56 6.80 8.40
CA TYR A 308 23.30 8.08 9.09
C TYR A 308 21.90 8.70 8.88
N PHE A 309 20.96 7.93 8.32
CA PHE A 309 19.56 8.32 8.25
C PHE A 309 18.86 8.03 9.58
N ASN A 310 18.32 9.07 10.22
CA ASN A 310 17.50 8.90 11.43
C ASN A 310 16.10 8.36 11.05
N GLY A 311 16.03 7.09 10.65
CA GLY A 311 14.81 6.42 10.18
C GLY A 311 15.11 5.12 9.42
N ASN A 312 14.07 4.53 8.83
CA ASN A 312 14.19 3.39 7.92
C ASN A 312 14.01 3.88 6.47
N PHE A 313 15.11 4.05 5.72
CA PHE A 313 15.05 4.60 4.36
C PHE A 313 14.23 3.71 3.42
N VAL A 314 14.51 2.40 3.44
CA VAL A 314 13.74 1.39 2.68
C VAL A 314 12.26 1.49 3.02
N GLY A 315 11.91 1.60 4.30
CA GLY A 315 10.51 1.79 4.74
C GLY A 315 9.84 3.05 4.17
N VAL A 316 10.57 4.17 4.03
CA VAL A 316 10.04 5.38 3.39
C VAL A 316 9.74 5.14 1.90
N VAL A 317 10.61 4.40 1.20
CA VAL A 317 10.42 4.05 -0.20
C VAL A 317 9.24 3.09 -0.38
N GLU A 318 9.12 2.09 0.50
CA GLU A 318 7.98 1.16 0.54
C GLU A 318 6.65 1.91 0.73
N GLU A 319 6.59 2.82 1.71
CA GLU A 319 5.41 3.64 1.96
C GLU A 319 5.07 4.55 0.77
N ALA A 320 6.07 5.13 0.12
CA ALA A 320 5.87 5.95 -1.07
C ALA A 320 5.31 5.12 -2.23
N ALA A 321 5.86 3.93 -2.49
CA ALA A 321 5.36 3.02 -3.52
C ALA A 321 3.90 2.65 -3.30
N GLN A 322 3.52 2.34 -2.05
CA GLN A 322 2.13 2.05 -1.68
C GLN A 322 1.19 3.25 -1.86
N GLY A 323 1.68 4.46 -1.59
CA GLY A 323 0.92 5.70 -1.74
C GLY A 323 0.73 6.17 -3.17
N LEU A 324 1.74 5.94 -4.02
CA LEU A 324 1.79 6.38 -5.42
C LEU A 324 0.85 5.60 -6.33
N ILE A 325 0.59 4.34 -5.98
CA ILE A 325 -0.30 3.50 -6.75
C ILE A 325 -1.73 3.93 -6.45
N GLU A 326 -2.25 4.83 -7.29
CA GLU A 326 -3.68 5.15 -7.38
C GLU A 326 -4.44 3.94 -7.94
N GLY A 327 -4.49 2.88 -7.14
CA GLY A 327 -5.01 1.58 -7.52
C GLY A 327 -6.30 1.25 -6.78
N THR A 328 -7.00 0.28 -7.36
CA THR A 328 -7.97 -0.50 -6.60
C THR A 328 -7.23 -1.61 -5.87
N CYS A 329 -7.73 -2.03 -4.73
CA CYS A 329 -7.30 -3.28 -4.13
C CYS A 329 -8.18 -4.42 -4.62
N THR A 330 -7.76 -5.66 -4.43
CA THR A 330 -8.56 -6.82 -4.78
C THR A 330 -9.92 -6.76 -4.05
N PRO A 331 -10.99 -7.33 -4.60
CA PRO A 331 -12.24 -7.42 -3.87
C PRO A 331 -12.03 -8.14 -2.53
N VAL A 332 -12.67 -7.63 -1.47
CA VAL A 332 -12.67 -8.30 -0.16
C VAL A 332 -13.45 -9.60 -0.30
N ASN A 333 -12.77 -10.75 -0.16
CA ASN A 333 -13.45 -12.02 -0.14
C ASN A 333 -14.00 -12.33 1.26
N MET A 334 -15.31 -12.24 1.40
CA MET A 334 -15.99 -12.56 2.67
C MET A 334 -16.41 -14.03 2.76
N THR A 335 -16.27 -14.84 1.71
CA THR A 335 -16.70 -16.26 1.71
C THR A 335 -15.83 -17.14 2.59
N ASP A 336 -14.56 -16.78 2.78
CA ASP A 336 -13.57 -17.61 3.48
C ASP A 336 -13.67 -17.44 5.01
N ILE A 337 -14.40 -16.43 5.45
CA ILE A 337 -14.69 -16.21 6.85
C ILE A 337 -15.93 -17.06 7.16
N SER A 338 -15.81 -18.05 8.04
CA SER A 338 -16.89 -18.92 8.52
C SER A 338 -17.96 -18.11 9.28
N GLN A 339 -18.73 -17.30 8.57
CA GLN A 339 -19.67 -16.34 9.11
C GLN A 339 -20.97 -17.04 9.45
N LYS A 340 -21.18 -17.37 10.73
CA LYS A 340 -22.52 -17.77 11.18
C LYS A 340 -23.53 -16.63 11.00
N LYS A 341 -23.06 -15.37 11.03
CA LYS A 341 -23.83 -14.14 10.82
C LYS A 341 -22.88 -13.06 10.29
N LEU A 342 -23.27 -12.36 9.23
CA LEU A 342 -22.54 -11.21 8.68
C LEU A 342 -23.48 -10.02 8.58
N VAL A 343 -23.05 -8.89 9.12
CA VAL A 343 -23.77 -7.62 9.02
C VAL A 343 -22.91 -6.61 8.28
N LYS A 344 -23.54 -5.81 7.42
CA LYS A 344 -22.93 -4.75 6.64
C LYS A 344 -23.54 -3.40 7.00
N ALA A 345 -22.70 -2.40 7.27
CA ALA A 345 -23.09 -1.00 7.35
C ALA A 345 -22.31 -0.19 6.31
N GLU A 346 -22.96 0.82 5.75
CA GLU A 346 -22.36 1.71 4.74
C GLU A 346 -22.45 3.17 5.19
N ARG A 347 -21.43 3.97 4.86
CA ARG A 347 -21.41 5.43 5.00
C ARG A 347 -20.75 6.06 3.78
N TYR A 348 -21.12 7.29 3.46
CA TYR A 348 -20.53 8.04 2.36
C TYR A 348 -19.62 9.12 2.91
N LEU A 349 -18.41 9.20 2.38
CA LEU A 349 -17.37 10.14 2.75
C LEU A 349 -16.70 10.67 1.47
N ASN A 350 -15.98 11.79 1.56
CA ASN A 350 -15.22 12.33 0.45
C ASN A 350 -13.76 11.87 0.53
N TYR A 351 -13.21 11.37 -0.57
CA TYR A 351 -11.79 11.04 -0.72
C TYR A 351 -11.30 11.56 -2.08
N ASN A 352 -10.22 12.36 -2.09
CA ASN A 352 -9.68 13.00 -3.30
C ASN A 352 -10.76 13.67 -4.17
N SER A 353 -11.64 14.45 -3.53
CA SER A 353 -12.76 15.16 -4.18
C SER A 353 -13.80 14.27 -4.87
N LYS A 354 -13.77 12.96 -4.60
CA LYS A 354 -14.75 11.98 -5.08
C LYS A 354 -15.50 11.36 -3.89
N VAL A 355 -16.73 10.92 -4.12
CA VAL A 355 -17.50 10.19 -3.12
C VAL A 355 -16.93 8.77 -3.00
N ALA A 356 -16.53 8.41 -1.79
CA ALA A 356 -16.13 7.07 -1.39
C ALA A 356 -17.17 6.49 -0.42
N ARG A 357 -17.50 5.22 -0.58
CA ARG A 357 -18.40 4.50 0.29
C ARG A 357 -17.59 3.65 1.26
N MET A 358 -17.61 4.01 2.54
CA MET A 358 -17.04 3.21 3.62
C MET A 358 -17.96 2.03 3.90
N ILE A 359 -17.40 0.82 3.83
CA ILE A 359 -18.07 -0.44 4.15
C ILE A 359 -17.52 -0.93 5.47
N VAL A 360 -18.42 -1.24 6.41
CA VAL A 360 -18.10 -1.88 7.68
C VAL A 360 -18.81 -3.22 7.72
N TYR A 361 -18.03 -4.30 7.77
CA TYR A 361 -18.54 -5.62 8.07
C TYR A 361 -18.34 -5.95 9.54
N VAL A 362 -19.32 -6.62 10.13
CA VAL A 362 -19.28 -7.15 11.50
C VAL A 362 -19.75 -8.61 11.48
N TRP A 363 -19.00 -9.52 12.09
CA TRP A 363 -19.32 -10.95 12.16
C TRP A 363 -18.87 -11.59 13.48
N ARG A 364 -19.29 -12.84 13.70
CA ARG A 364 -18.91 -13.65 14.85
C ARG A 364 -17.85 -14.67 14.51
#